data_AF-R7KJK5-F1
#
_entry.id   AF-R7KJK5-F1
#
_cell.length_a   1.000
_cell.length_b   1.000
_cell.length_c   1.000
_cell.angle_alpha   90.00
_cell.angle_beta   90.00
_cell.angle_gamma   90.00
#
_symmetry.space_group_name_H-M   'P 1'
#
loop_
_entity.id
_entity.type
_entity.pdbx_description
1 polymer ?
#
loop_
_entity_poly.entity_id
_entity_poly.type
_entity_poly.pdbx_seq_one_letter_code
_entity_poly.pdbx_strand_id
1 'polypeptide(L)'
;MQLLKFMEAVDLATKPETERATLLCFYHYKEDGETAFTMANISLWLEECNFSKPNSSRLKEHLTKGKGKSFRPSKTIKGAIEFVPAVLQSLERDFGDLLTDTVTIESHDELIEEAKFCGKRPFLTRLIQQINFTYGNNCFDACAVLMRRLFEVLLVLSYQNKGIEADITKPDGSHKMLEGIVKDAVQNKTLGIPARISKNFDAFREVGNNSAHSITYTAGKLDIDNIARDYRVMMEDLYNRAGLM
;
A
#
# COMPACT_ATOMS: atom_id res chain seq x y z
N MET A 1 -7.74 -1.06 9.41
CA MET A 1 -6.82 -0.93 10.59
C MET A 1 -6.98 -2.14 11.51
N GLN A 2 -5.91 -2.68 12.13
CA GLN A 2 -6.03 -3.80 13.09
C GLN A 2 -6.92 -3.43 14.30
N LEU A 3 -7.85 -4.32 14.69
CA LEU A 3 -8.81 -4.11 15.77
C LEU A 3 -8.16 -3.61 17.07
N LEU A 4 -7.00 -4.17 17.45
CA LEU A 4 -6.28 -3.76 18.65
C LEU A 4 -5.93 -2.26 18.63
N LYS A 5 -5.45 -1.74 17.49
CA LYS A 5 -5.12 -0.31 17.35
C LYS A 5 -6.36 0.57 17.44
N PHE A 6 -7.49 0.10 16.90
CA PHE A 6 -8.76 0.80 17.05
C PHE A 6 -9.17 0.91 18.52
N MET A 7 -9.11 -0.21 19.25
CA MET A 7 -9.46 -0.27 20.67
C MET A 7 -8.64 0.70 21.52
N GLU A 8 -7.34 0.78 21.26
CA GLU A 8 -6.43 1.72 21.92
C GLU A 8 -6.77 3.18 21.56
N ALA A 9 -7.02 3.47 20.28
CA ALA A 9 -7.31 4.82 19.81
C ALA A 9 -8.60 5.42 20.38
N VAL A 10 -9.63 4.59 20.63
CA VAL A 10 -10.92 5.03 21.19
C VAL A 10 -11.03 4.83 22.71
N ASP A 11 -9.94 4.37 23.34
CA ASP A 11 -9.87 3.98 24.75
C ASP A 11 -11.03 3.04 25.15
N LEU A 12 -11.26 2.01 24.33
CA LEU A 12 -12.45 1.16 24.40
C LEU A 12 -12.63 0.51 25.80
N ALA A 13 -11.52 0.22 26.48
CA ALA A 13 -11.50 -0.45 27.76
C ALA A 13 -12.15 0.37 28.89
N THR A 14 -12.15 1.70 28.81
CA THR A 14 -12.75 2.58 29.84
C THR A 14 -14.22 2.88 29.57
N LYS A 15 -14.70 2.63 28.35
CA LYS A 15 -16.08 2.92 27.92
C LYS A 15 -17.11 2.02 28.62
N PRO A 16 -18.37 2.47 28.78
CA PRO A 16 -19.45 1.61 29.23
C PRO A 16 -19.80 0.52 28.19
N GLU A 17 -20.39 -0.59 28.63
CA GLU A 17 -20.72 -1.77 27.80
C GLU A 17 -21.49 -1.41 26.51
N THR A 18 -22.44 -0.47 26.58
CA THR A 18 -23.23 -0.02 25.43
C THR A 18 -22.41 0.74 24.40
N GLU A 19 -21.46 1.55 24.85
CA GLU A 19 -20.56 2.30 23.97
C GLU A 19 -19.51 1.38 23.36
N ARG A 20 -18.99 0.40 24.13
CA ARG A 20 -18.13 -0.66 23.59
C ARG A 20 -18.79 -1.41 22.44
N ALA A 21 -20.01 -1.89 22.67
CA ALA A 21 -20.78 -2.58 21.64
C ALA A 21 -21.03 -1.69 20.41
N THR A 22 -21.33 -0.41 20.62
CA THR A 22 -21.56 0.57 19.54
C THR A 22 -20.29 0.78 18.70
N LEU A 23 -19.13 0.95 19.34
CA LEU A 23 -17.84 1.16 18.67
C LEU A 23 -17.34 -0.10 17.95
N LEU A 24 -17.56 -1.29 18.52
CA LEU A 24 -17.23 -2.56 17.83
C LEU A 24 -18.11 -2.77 16.60
N CYS A 25 -19.42 -2.50 16.68
CA CYS A 25 -20.27 -2.50 15.48
C CYS A 25 -19.79 -1.48 14.43
N PHE A 26 -19.26 -0.32 14.86
CA PHE A 26 -18.73 0.69 13.94
C PHE A 26 -17.45 0.22 13.26
N TYR A 27 -16.56 -0.44 14.00
CA TYR A 27 -15.37 -1.07 13.44
C TYR A 27 -15.72 -2.07 12.32
N HIS A 28 -16.62 -3.03 12.60
CA HIS A 28 -17.07 -4.02 11.61
C HIS A 28 -17.86 -3.41 10.44
N TYR A 29 -18.59 -2.31 10.68
CA TYR A 29 -19.18 -1.54 9.59
C TYR A 29 -18.12 -0.97 8.64
N LYS A 30 -17.00 -0.46 9.17
CA LYS A 30 -15.95 0.18 8.36
C LYS A 30 -15.02 -0.83 7.68
N GLU A 31 -14.64 -1.91 8.37
CA GLU A 31 -13.69 -2.89 7.85
C GLU A 31 -14.38 -3.95 6.98
N ASP A 32 -15.55 -4.47 7.40
CA ASP A 32 -16.22 -5.60 6.74
C ASP A 32 -17.43 -5.17 5.89
N GLY A 33 -17.83 -3.90 5.96
CA GLY A 33 -19.05 -3.39 5.32
C GLY A 33 -20.35 -3.90 5.97
N GLU A 34 -20.29 -4.42 7.19
CA GLU A 34 -21.47 -4.94 7.89
C GLU A 34 -22.45 -3.82 8.25
N THR A 35 -23.70 -3.93 7.79
CA THR A 35 -24.73 -2.90 8.03
C THR A 35 -25.79 -3.30 9.04
N ALA A 36 -25.85 -4.58 9.42
CA ALA A 36 -26.84 -5.12 10.35
C ALA A 36 -26.21 -6.16 11.29
N PHE A 37 -26.43 -5.98 12.60
CA PHE A 37 -25.71 -6.68 13.65
C PHE A 37 -26.64 -7.58 14.46
N THR A 38 -26.25 -8.83 14.67
CA THR A 38 -26.97 -9.72 15.59
C THR A 38 -26.37 -9.63 16.99
N MET A 39 -27.18 -9.88 18.02
CA MET A 39 -26.65 -9.93 19.39
C MET A 39 -25.67 -11.08 19.61
N ALA A 40 -25.72 -12.13 18.78
CA ALA A 40 -24.75 -13.21 18.81
C ALA A 40 -23.36 -12.68 18.42
N ASN A 41 -23.27 -11.97 17.29
CA ASN A 41 -22.01 -11.35 16.84
C ASN A 41 -21.50 -10.31 17.85
N ILE A 42 -22.37 -9.41 18.33
CA ILE A 42 -21.98 -8.40 19.32
C ILE A 42 -21.42 -9.04 20.60
N SER A 43 -22.04 -10.13 21.07
CA SER A 43 -21.55 -10.83 22.26
C SER A 43 -20.21 -11.51 21.98
N LEU A 44 -20.05 -12.13 20.81
CA LEU A 44 -18.80 -12.75 20.37
C LEU A 44 -17.65 -11.74 20.33
N TRP A 45 -17.84 -10.59 19.66
CA TRP A 45 -16.79 -9.57 19.55
C TRP A 45 -16.39 -8.96 20.89
N LEU A 46 -17.35 -8.79 21.81
CA LEU A 46 -17.04 -8.37 23.18
C LEU A 46 -16.18 -9.42 23.90
N GLU A 47 -16.52 -10.71 23.78
CA GLU A 47 -15.74 -11.81 24.35
C GLU A 47 -14.32 -11.89 23.74
N GLU A 48 -14.20 -11.76 22.42
CA GLU A 48 -12.91 -11.75 21.69
C GLU A 48 -12.01 -10.56 22.08
N CYS A 49 -12.62 -9.43 22.47
CA CYS A 49 -11.92 -8.28 23.01
C CYS A 49 -11.61 -8.40 24.51
N ASN A 50 -11.74 -9.60 25.10
CA ASN A 50 -11.58 -9.88 26.54
C ASN A 50 -12.53 -9.11 27.46
N PHE A 51 -13.71 -8.70 26.97
CA PHE A 51 -14.77 -8.17 27.83
C PHE A 51 -15.70 -9.27 28.32
N SER A 52 -16.38 -9.00 29.44
CA SER A 52 -17.34 -9.94 30.00
C SER A 52 -18.49 -10.21 29.03
N LYS A 53 -18.90 -11.47 28.95
CA LYS A 53 -20.06 -11.89 28.17
C LYS A 53 -21.32 -11.10 28.59
N PRO A 54 -21.95 -10.36 27.67
CA PRO A 54 -23.10 -9.53 28.02
C PRO A 54 -24.37 -10.37 28.20
N ASN A 55 -25.30 -9.86 29.00
CA ASN A 55 -26.69 -10.32 28.91
C ASN A 55 -27.29 -9.75 27.62
N SER A 56 -27.39 -10.57 26.57
CA SER A 56 -27.77 -10.14 25.23
C SER A 56 -29.14 -9.46 25.15
N SER A 57 -30.10 -9.85 26.00
CA SER A 57 -31.42 -9.21 26.03
C SER A 57 -31.36 -7.81 26.64
N ARG A 58 -30.69 -7.68 27.79
CA ARG A 58 -30.50 -6.39 28.48
C ARG A 58 -29.72 -5.41 27.61
N LEU A 59 -28.61 -5.87 27.01
CA LEU A 59 -27.78 -5.05 26.14
C LEU A 59 -28.57 -4.61 24.89
N LYS A 60 -29.30 -5.53 24.25
CA LYS A 60 -30.15 -5.18 23.09
C LYS A 60 -31.17 -4.10 23.44
N GLU A 61 -31.79 -4.18 24.61
CA GLU A 61 -32.74 -3.18 25.08
C GLU A 61 -32.07 -1.81 25.22
N HIS A 62 -30.91 -1.74 25.88
CA HIS A 62 -30.16 -0.49 26.05
C HIS A 62 -29.68 0.10 24.72
N LEU A 63 -29.35 -0.74 23.74
CA LEU A 63 -28.90 -0.31 22.41
C LEU A 63 -30.05 0.22 21.53
N THR A 64 -31.30 -0.21 21.77
CA THR A 64 -32.44 0.04 20.86
C THR A 64 -33.58 0.87 21.44
N LYS A 65 -33.63 1.05 22.76
CA LYS A 65 -34.66 1.83 23.45
C LYS A 65 -34.07 3.03 24.20
N GLY A 66 -34.93 3.98 24.57
CA GLY A 66 -34.54 5.17 25.34
C GLY A 66 -34.12 6.38 24.49
N LYS A 67 -33.86 7.50 25.16
CA LYS A 67 -33.29 8.71 24.55
C LYS A 67 -31.80 8.44 24.31
N GLY A 68 -31.35 8.60 23.06
CA GLY A 68 -29.95 8.34 22.68
C GLY A 68 -29.63 6.90 22.25
N LYS A 69 -30.64 6.11 21.86
CA LYS A 69 -30.42 4.76 21.28
C LYS A 69 -29.45 4.82 20.09
N SER A 70 -28.46 3.92 20.09
CA SER A 70 -27.49 3.80 19.00
C SER A 70 -28.07 3.07 17.78
N PHE A 71 -29.04 2.18 18.00
CA PHE A 71 -29.55 1.26 16.99
C PHE A 71 -31.08 1.25 16.87
N ARG A 72 -31.55 0.73 15.73
CA ARG A 72 -32.95 0.40 15.44
C ARG A 72 -33.04 -1.06 14.99
N PRO A 73 -34.19 -1.73 15.13
CA PRO A 73 -34.38 -3.05 14.52
C PRO A 73 -34.14 -3.00 13.00
N SER A 74 -33.41 -3.98 12.47
CA SER A 74 -33.18 -4.11 11.03
C SER A 74 -34.49 -4.42 10.31
N LYS A 75 -34.67 -3.84 9.12
CA LYS A 75 -35.81 -4.15 8.24
C LYS A 75 -35.54 -5.31 7.30
N THR A 76 -34.27 -5.59 7.03
CA THR A 76 -33.81 -6.58 6.05
C THR A 76 -33.48 -7.92 6.72
N ILE A 77 -32.86 -7.89 7.90
CA ILE A 77 -32.42 -9.10 8.61
C ILE A 77 -33.18 -9.25 9.92
N LYS A 78 -34.03 -10.28 9.99
CA LYS A 78 -34.85 -10.55 11.18
C LYS A 78 -33.96 -10.80 12.40
N GLY A 79 -34.20 -10.05 13.47
CA GLY A 79 -33.50 -10.19 14.75
C GLY A 79 -32.23 -9.35 14.88
N ALA A 80 -31.73 -8.78 13.78
CA ALA A 80 -30.60 -7.87 13.76
C ALA A 80 -31.00 -6.42 14.08
N ILE A 81 -29.99 -5.59 14.35
CA ILE A 81 -30.11 -4.16 14.61
C ILE A 81 -29.21 -3.38 13.65
N GLU A 82 -29.63 -2.19 13.24
CA GLU A 82 -28.90 -1.29 12.35
C GLU A 82 -28.65 0.04 13.07
N PHE A 83 -27.60 0.76 12.69
CA PHE A 83 -27.36 2.09 13.24
C PHE A 83 -28.54 3.04 12.99
N VAL A 84 -28.81 3.90 13.98
CA VAL A 84 -29.56 5.12 13.73
C VAL A 84 -28.71 6.04 12.85
N PRO A 85 -29.23 6.60 11.73
CA PRO A 85 -28.41 7.36 10.79
C PRO A 85 -27.63 8.54 11.41
N ALA A 86 -28.24 9.27 12.35
CA ALA A 86 -27.58 10.37 13.04
C ALA A 86 -26.42 9.90 13.94
N VAL A 87 -26.54 8.71 14.54
CA VAL A 87 -25.47 8.11 15.35
C VAL A 87 -24.32 7.66 14.46
N LEU A 88 -24.62 7.02 13.33
CA LEU A 88 -23.59 6.64 12.35
C LEU A 88 -22.84 7.86 11.83
N GLN A 89 -23.54 8.95 11.49
CA GLN A 89 -22.89 10.21 11.08
C GLN A 89 -22.00 10.80 12.17
N SER A 90 -22.39 10.72 13.45
CA SER A 90 -21.53 11.15 14.55
C SER A 90 -20.28 10.28 14.65
N LEU A 91 -20.43 8.96 14.57
CA LEU A 91 -19.31 8.02 14.63
C LEU A 91 -18.34 8.22 13.45
N GLU A 92 -18.85 8.45 12.25
CA GLU A 92 -18.04 8.78 11.07
C GLU A 92 -17.27 10.09 11.26
N ARG A 93 -17.91 11.13 11.81
CA ARG A 93 -17.23 12.41 12.10
C ARG A 93 -16.15 12.24 13.17
N ASP A 94 -16.44 11.49 14.22
CA ASP A 94 -15.61 11.44 15.42
C ASP A 94 -14.46 10.41 15.29
N PHE A 95 -14.68 9.33 14.52
CA PHE A 95 -13.75 8.20 14.42
C PHE A 95 -13.49 7.70 12.99
N GLY A 96 -14.18 8.23 11.96
CA GLY A 96 -14.05 7.75 10.59
C GLY A 96 -12.62 7.84 10.07
N ASP A 97 -11.92 8.93 10.36
CA ASP A 97 -10.53 9.16 9.94
C ASP A 97 -9.52 8.23 10.63
N LEU A 98 -9.81 7.76 11.85
CA LEU A 98 -8.92 6.82 12.56
C LEU A 98 -8.81 5.48 11.82
N LEU A 99 -9.87 5.08 11.12
CA LEU A 99 -9.95 3.84 10.36
C LEU A 99 -9.50 4.00 8.90
N THR A 100 -9.27 5.23 8.45
CA THR A 100 -8.79 5.52 7.10
C THR A 100 -7.28 5.32 7.03
N ASP A 101 -6.84 4.24 6.38
CA ASP A 101 -5.42 4.03 6.10
C ASP A 101 -4.99 4.92 4.92
N THR A 102 -4.14 5.91 5.21
CA THR A 102 -3.58 6.83 4.21
C THR A 102 -2.09 6.58 3.93
N VAL A 103 -1.50 5.59 4.59
CA VAL A 103 -0.04 5.40 4.62
C VAL A 103 0.36 4.07 3.96
N THR A 104 -0.44 3.02 4.18
CA THR A 104 -0.19 1.71 3.61
C THR A 104 -0.43 1.75 2.11
N ILE A 105 0.48 1.12 1.37
CA ILE A 105 0.35 0.93 -0.07
C ILE A 105 -0.12 -0.50 -0.26
N GLU A 106 -1.36 -0.68 -0.69
CA GLU A 106 -1.89 -1.99 -1.03
C GLU A 106 -1.26 -2.44 -2.35
N SER A 107 -0.50 -3.52 -2.32
CA SER A 107 0.33 -3.94 -3.46
C SER A 107 0.43 -5.46 -3.47
N HIS A 108 0.22 -6.05 -4.64
CA HIS A 108 -0.01 -7.49 -4.82
C HIS A 108 0.67 -8.04 -6.08
N ASP A 109 1.96 -7.73 -6.26
CA ASP A 109 2.79 -8.28 -7.34
C ASP A 109 2.31 -7.94 -8.76
N GLU A 110 1.59 -6.83 -8.95
CA GLU A 110 0.91 -6.52 -10.22
C GLU A 110 1.89 -6.37 -11.40
N LEU A 111 3.11 -5.89 -11.14
CA LEU A 111 4.15 -5.72 -12.15
C LEU A 111 5.49 -6.37 -11.75
N ILE A 112 5.86 -6.27 -10.48
CA ILE A 112 7.12 -6.75 -9.90
C ILE A 112 6.82 -7.67 -8.73
N GLU A 113 7.44 -8.86 -8.73
CA GLU A 113 7.27 -9.87 -7.68
C GLU A 113 7.95 -9.45 -6.37
N GLU A 114 7.18 -8.99 -5.40
CA GLU A 114 7.62 -8.52 -4.08
C GLU A 114 8.32 -9.60 -3.29
N ALA A 115 7.83 -10.84 -3.34
CA ALA A 115 8.47 -11.98 -2.66
C ALA A 115 9.94 -12.14 -3.07
N LYS A 116 10.28 -11.75 -4.31
CA LYS A 116 11.63 -11.86 -4.87
C LYS A 116 12.50 -10.64 -4.56
N PHE A 117 11.94 -9.44 -4.58
CA PHE A 117 12.73 -8.19 -4.57
C PHE A 117 12.56 -7.34 -3.29
N CYS A 118 11.47 -7.50 -2.54
CA CYS A 118 11.23 -6.79 -1.28
C CYS A 118 12.02 -7.40 -0.11
N GLY A 119 12.05 -6.69 1.03
CA GLY A 119 12.72 -7.15 2.25
C GLY A 119 14.23 -6.97 2.28
N LYS A 120 14.85 -6.48 1.19
CA LYS A 120 16.31 -6.24 1.11
C LYS A 120 16.72 -4.89 1.70
N ARG A 121 16.06 -3.81 1.26
CA ARG A 121 16.21 -2.46 1.81
C ARG A 121 14.83 -1.80 1.92
N PRO A 122 14.52 -1.04 3.00
CA PRO A 122 13.19 -0.47 3.20
C PRO A 122 12.74 0.45 2.07
N PHE A 123 13.63 1.30 1.55
CA PHE A 123 13.28 2.23 0.47
C PHE A 123 13.03 1.53 -0.88
N LEU A 124 13.71 0.40 -1.15
CA LEU A 124 13.47 -0.41 -2.35
C LEU A 124 12.11 -1.09 -2.26
N THR A 125 11.79 -1.65 -1.09
CA THR A 125 10.49 -2.27 -0.81
C THR A 125 9.37 -1.26 -1.04
N ARG A 126 9.48 -0.07 -0.46
CA ARG A 126 8.49 1.00 -0.66
C ARG A 126 8.36 1.40 -2.14
N LEU A 127 9.47 1.52 -2.86
CA LEU A 127 9.45 1.91 -4.28
C LEU A 127 8.77 0.85 -5.15
N ILE A 128 9.04 -0.43 -4.90
CA ILE A 128 8.40 -1.55 -5.61
C ILE A 128 6.89 -1.55 -5.35
N GLN A 129 6.47 -1.39 -4.09
CA GLN A 129 5.05 -1.30 -3.73
C GLN A 129 4.36 -0.12 -4.43
N GLN A 130 5.02 1.04 -4.52
CA GLN A 130 4.48 2.18 -5.27
C GLN A 130 4.34 1.88 -6.78
N ILE A 131 5.30 1.18 -7.39
CA ILE A 131 5.25 0.79 -8.80
C ILE A 131 4.05 -0.14 -9.05
N ASN A 132 3.93 -1.19 -8.24
CA ASN A 132 2.85 -2.16 -8.30
C ASN A 132 1.48 -1.50 -8.10
N PHE A 133 1.30 -0.69 -7.05
CA PHE A 133 0.07 0.04 -6.79
C PHE A 133 -0.32 0.99 -7.94
N THR A 134 0.64 1.77 -8.46
CA THR A 134 0.36 2.71 -9.55
C THR A 134 0.03 1.99 -10.86
N TYR A 135 0.63 0.83 -11.12
CA TYR A 135 0.24 -0.03 -12.24
C TYR A 135 -1.17 -0.61 -12.05
N GLY A 136 -1.46 -1.19 -10.88
CA GLY A 136 -2.77 -1.77 -10.55
C GLY A 136 -3.93 -0.77 -10.59
N ASN A 137 -3.65 0.51 -10.30
CA ASN A 137 -4.63 1.60 -10.30
C ASN A 137 -4.65 2.43 -11.59
N ASN A 138 -4.04 1.94 -12.68
CA ASN A 138 -4.01 2.59 -14.00
C ASN A 138 -3.33 3.98 -14.02
N CYS A 139 -2.45 4.28 -13.06
CA CYS A 139 -1.64 5.49 -13.04
C CYS A 139 -0.31 5.27 -13.79
N PHE A 140 -0.37 5.05 -15.10
CA PHE A 140 0.78 4.55 -15.88
C PHE A 140 1.95 5.54 -15.99
N ASP A 141 1.71 6.85 -16.04
CA ASP A 141 2.80 7.83 -15.99
C ASP A 141 3.55 7.78 -14.66
N ALA A 142 2.82 7.70 -13.55
CA ALA A 142 3.42 7.55 -12.23
C ALA A 142 4.22 6.24 -12.15
N CYS A 143 3.66 5.14 -12.66
CA CYS A 143 4.35 3.86 -12.74
C CYS A 143 5.66 3.96 -13.54
N ALA A 144 5.62 4.53 -14.74
CA ALA A 144 6.80 4.73 -15.60
C ALA A 144 7.90 5.55 -14.91
N VAL A 145 7.53 6.64 -14.25
CA VAL A 145 8.48 7.50 -13.51
C VAL A 145 9.12 6.74 -12.33
N LEU A 146 8.32 5.97 -11.59
CA LEU A 146 8.81 5.16 -10.47
C LEU A 146 9.71 4.00 -10.95
N MET A 147 9.37 3.35 -12.06
CA MET A 147 10.23 2.36 -12.72
C MET A 147 11.57 3.00 -13.11
N ARG A 148 11.56 4.13 -13.80
CA ARG A 148 12.80 4.85 -14.15
C ARG A 148 13.65 5.16 -12.92
N ARG A 149 13.03 5.62 -11.82
CA ARG A 149 13.73 5.88 -10.55
C ARG A 149 14.33 4.61 -9.96
N LEU A 150 13.59 3.50 -9.93
CA LEU A 150 14.09 2.22 -9.42
C LEU A 150 15.28 1.73 -10.26
N PHE A 151 15.19 1.83 -11.59
CA PHE A 151 16.27 1.48 -12.50
C PHE A 151 17.56 2.27 -12.22
N GLU A 152 17.45 3.59 -12.08
CA GLU A 152 18.58 4.47 -11.74
C GLU A 152 19.23 4.09 -10.40
N VAL A 153 18.40 3.89 -9.37
CA VAL A 153 18.85 3.47 -8.04
C VAL A 153 19.60 2.14 -8.09
N LEU A 154 19.10 1.16 -8.84
CA LEU A 154 19.74 -0.16 -8.95
C LEU A 154 21.06 -0.10 -9.70
N LEU A 155 21.18 0.76 -10.71
CA LEU A 155 22.47 1.02 -11.36
C LEU A 155 23.45 1.60 -10.35
N VAL A 156 23.11 2.68 -9.65
CA VAL A 156 23.98 3.31 -8.64
C VAL A 156 24.43 2.29 -7.59
N LEU A 157 23.50 1.49 -7.04
CA LEU A 157 23.84 0.45 -6.06
C LEU A 157 24.78 -0.63 -6.63
N SER A 158 24.63 -0.98 -7.91
CA SER A 158 25.53 -1.92 -8.59
C SER A 158 26.95 -1.36 -8.72
N TYR A 159 27.09 -0.08 -9.10
CA TYR A 159 28.40 0.60 -9.16
C TYR A 159 29.06 0.69 -7.79
N GLN A 160 28.29 1.06 -6.77
CA GLN A 160 28.76 1.12 -5.38
C GLN A 160 29.25 -0.23 -4.88
N ASN A 161 28.46 -1.29 -5.08
CA ASN A 161 28.84 -2.64 -4.66
C ASN A 161 30.08 -3.18 -5.39
N LYS A 162 30.34 -2.70 -6.61
CA LYS A 162 31.54 -3.03 -7.39
C LYS A 162 32.74 -2.11 -7.13
N GLY A 163 32.60 -1.09 -6.29
CA GLY A 163 33.67 -0.15 -5.97
C GLY A 163 34.08 0.77 -7.12
N ILE A 164 33.18 0.99 -8.08
CA ILE A 164 33.43 1.78 -9.31
C ILE A 164 32.54 3.02 -9.43
N GLU A 165 31.93 3.48 -8.32
CA GLU A 165 31.04 4.65 -8.31
C GLU A 165 31.68 5.93 -8.87
N ALA A 166 33.00 6.06 -8.79
CA ALA A 166 33.74 7.17 -9.39
C ALA A 166 33.49 7.31 -10.91
N ASP A 167 33.22 6.20 -11.61
CA ASP A 167 32.94 6.19 -13.05
C ASP A 167 31.63 6.93 -13.38
N ILE A 168 30.69 7.01 -12.44
CA ILE A 168 29.39 7.67 -12.62
C ILE A 168 29.22 8.93 -11.78
N THR A 169 30.30 9.39 -11.14
CA THR A 169 30.33 10.61 -10.34
C THR A 169 30.98 11.75 -11.12
N LYS A 170 30.45 12.96 -10.99
CA LYS A 170 31.02 14.18 -11.58
C LYS A 170 32.09 14.77 -10.65
N PRO A 171 32.93 15.70 -11.14
CA PRO A 171 33.94 16.37 -10.30
C PRO A 171 33.38 17.12 -9.08
N ASP A 172 32.11 17.53 -9.12
CA ASP A 172 31.41 18.20 -8.02
C ASP A 172 30.86 17.23 -6.95
N GLY A 173 31.07 15.93 -7.11
CA GLY A 173 30.58 14.87 -6.21
C GLY A 173 29.14 14.42 -6.48
N SER A 174 28.42 15.04 -7.43
CA SER A 174 27.08 14.60 -7.84
C SER A 174 27.15 13.45 -8.85
N HIS A 175 26.13 12.58 -8.89
CA HIS A 175 26.04 11.56 -9.93
C HIS A 175 25.72 12.18 -11.30
N LYS A 176 26.18 11.51 -12.37
CA LYS A 176 25.74 11.79 -13.74
C LYS A 176 24.22 11.61 -13.84
N MET A 177 23.58 12.31 -14.77
CA MET A 177 22.18 12.03 -15.11
C MET A 177 22.03 10.58 -15.59
N LEU A 178 20.85 9.98 -15.43
CA LEU A 178 20.58 8.61 -15.84
C LEU A 178 21.09 8.25 -17.25
N GLU A 179 20.98 9.15 -18.22
CA GLU A 179 21.55 8.96 -19.57
C GLU A 179 23.07 8.69 -19.53
N GLY A 180 23.82 9.47 -18.76
CA GLY A 180 25.25 9.30 -18.58
C GLY A 180 25.61 8.03 -17.81
N ILE A 181 24.80 7.64 -16.82
CA ILE A 181 24.97 6.38 -16.09
C ILE A 181 24.74 5.19 -17.03
N VAL A 182 23.66 5.21 -17.84
CA VAL A 182 23.35 4.16 -18.82
C VAL A 182 24.46 4.02 -19.85
N LYS A 183 24.95 5.14 -20.38
CA LYS A 183 26.05 5.15 -21.36
C LYS A 183 27.31 4.48 -20.81
N ASP A 184 27.66 4.76 -19.55
CA ASP A 184 28.77 4.09 -18.88
C ASP A 184 28.46 2.60 -18.67
N ALA A 185 27.28 2.27 -18.13
CA ALA A 185 26.89 0.91 -17.75
C ALA A 185 26.92 -0.08 -18.91
N VAL A 186 26.58 0.37 -20.12
CA VAL A 186 26.62 -0.47 -21.34
C VAL A 186 28.05 -0.81 -21.75
N GLN A 187 29.02 0.05 -21.45
CA GLN A 187 30.42 -0.09 -21.89
C GLN A 187 31.35 -0.59 -20.78
N ASN A 188 30.92 -0.47 -19.52
CA ASN A 188 31.74 -0.76 -18.35
C ASN A 188 31.94 -2.27 -18.17
N LYS A 189 33.17 -2.73 -18.46
CA LYS A 189 33.54 -4.15 -18.36
C LYS A 189 33.54 -4.68 -16.93
N THR A 190 33.83 -3.82 -15.95
CA THR A 190 33.85 -4.17 -14.52
C THR A 190 32.43 -4.36 -14.00
N LEU A 191 31.51 -3.47 -14.41
CA LEU A 191 30.09 -3.65 -14.14
C LEU A 191 29.56 -4.89 -14.85
N GLY A 192 29.92 -5.10 -16.12
CA GLY A 192 29.78 -6.37 -16.84
C GLY A 192 28.34 -6.79 -17.16
N ILE A 193 27.46 -5.84 -17.47
CA ILE A 193 26.05 -6.13 -17.81
C ILE A 193 25.96 -6.79 -19.19
N PRO A 194 25.24 -7.92 -19.34
CA PRO A 194 25.12 -8.61 -20.63
C PRO A 194 24.43 -7.74 -21.67
N ALA A 195 24.93 -7.77 -22.91
CA ALA A 195 24.35 -7.03 -24.04
C ALA A 195 22.84 -7.30 -24.24
N ARG A 196 22.39 -8.54 -23.95
CA ARG A 196 20.97 -8.92 -24.04
C ARG A 196 20.07 -8.14 -23.07
N ILE A 197 20.62 -7.61 -21.98
CA ILE A 197 19.92 -6.82 -20.96
C ILE A 197 20.13 -5.33 -21.24
N SER A 198 21.39 -4.90 -21.44
CA SER A 198 21.72 -3.47 -21.61
C SER A 198 21.13 -2.85 -22.87
N LYS A 199 20.84 -3.64 -23.91
CA LYS A 199 20.13 -3.17 -25.12
C LYS A 199 18.75 -2.56 -24.84
N ASN A 200 18.13 -2.87 -23.70
CA ASN A 200 16.81 -2.39 -23.34
C ASN A 200 16.83 -1.16 -22.41
N PHE A 201 18.01 -0.71 -21.96
CA PHE A 201 18.14 0.37 -20.97
C PHE A 201 17.56 1.69 -21.45
N ASP A 202 17.77 2.01 -22.73
CA ASP A 202 17.18 3.22 -23.31
C ASP A 202 15.66 3.14 -23.35
N ALA A 203 15.05 1.99 -23.62
CA ALA A 203 13.60 1.84 -23.60
C ALA A 203 13.03 2.12 -22.20
N PHE A 204 13.66 1.60 -21.14
CA PHE A 204 13.24 1.85 -19.76
C PHE A 204 13.38 3.33 -19.38
N ARG A 205 14.46 3.97 -19.82
CA ARG A 205 14.72 5.40 -19.59
C ARG A 205 13.71 6.28 -20.33
N GLU A 206 13.45 5.98 -21.60
CA GLU A 206 12.60 6.78 -22.49
C GLU A 206 11.14 6.81 -22.03
N VAL A 207 10.56 5.66 -21.68
CA VAL A 207 9.16 5.61 -21.20
C VAL A 207 8.98 6.50 -19.97
N GLY A 208 9.87 6.38 -18.98
CA GLY A 208 9.82 7.24 -17.79
C GLY A 208 10.16 8.71 -18.04
N ASN A 209 11.09 9.02 -18.96
CA ASN A 209 11.40 10.39 -19.34
C ASN A 209 10.21 11.06 -20.03
N ASN A 210 9.56 10.36 -20.95
CA ASN A 210 8.39 10.86 -21.66
C ASN A 210 7.24 11.12 -20.69
N SER A 211 6.96 10.19 -19.77
CA SER A 211 5.96 10.38 -18.70
C SER A 211 6.26 11.56 -17.76
N ALA A 212 7.53 11.89 -17.53
CA ALA A 212 7.91 12.97 -16.62
C ALA A 212 7.92 14.37 -17.28
N HIS A 213 8.27 14.45 -18.56
CA HIS A 213 8.69 15.71 -19.17
C HIS A 213 7.99 16.06 -20.47
N SER A 214 7.35 15.10 -21.14
CA SER A 214 6.65 15.39 -22.38
C SER A 214 5.36 16.16 -22.11
N ILE A 215 5.07 17.14 -22.95
CA ILE A 215 3.85 17.96 -22.83
C ILE A 215 2.62 17.19 -23.36
N THR A 216 2.82 16.29 -24.32
CA THR A 216 1.73 15.63 -25.08
C THR A 216 1.68 14.12 -24.92
N TYR A 217 2.70 13.51 -24.30
CA TYR A 217 2.72 12.07 -24.05
C TYR A 217 2.10 11.76 -22.69
N THR A 218 1.32 10.69 -22.66
CA THR A 218 0.73 10.09 -21.46
C THR A 218 0.91 8.60 -21.64
N ALA A 219 1.60 7.94 -20.72
CA ALA A 219 1.85 6.51 -20.82
C ALA A 219 0.53 5.73 -20.77
N GLY A 220 0.40 4.77 -21.67
CA GLY A 220 -0.66 3.78 -21.64
C GLY A 220 -0.20 2.49 -20.97
N LYS A 221 -1.16 1.61 -20.64
CA LYS A 221 -0.86 0.26 -20.13
C LYS A 221 0.12 -0.50 -21.05
N LEU A 222 -0.11 -0.40 -22.37
CA LEU A 222 0.70 -1.08 -23.36
C LEU A 222 2.17 -0.65 -23.34
N ASP A 223 2.46 0.62 -23.03
CA ASP A 223 3.82 1.13 -22.93
C ASP A 223 4.59 0.44 -21.80
N ILE A 224 3.92 0.23 -20.66
CA ILE A 224 4.49 -0.50 -19.51
C ILE A 224 4.60 -1.99 -19.82
N ASP A 225 3.53 -2.61 -20.35
CA ASP A 225 3.48 -4.05 -20.63
C ASP A 225 4.56 -4.47 -21.64
N ASN A 226 4.83 -3.63 -22.64
CA ASN A 226 5.86 -3.89 -23.66
C ASN A 226 7.27 -3.98 -23.08
N ILE A 227 7.55 -3.29 -21.96
CA ILE A 227 8.87 -3.30 -21.31
C ILE A 227 8.90 -4.19 -20.06
N ALA A 228 7.75 -4.57 -19.49
CA ALA A 228 7.62 -5.20 -18.18
C ALA A 228 8.47 -6.47 -18.00
N ARG A 229 8.45 -7.38 -19.00
CA ARG A 229 9.22 -8.63 -18.93
C ARG A 229 10.72 -8.35 -18.87
N ASP A 230 11.20 -7.52 -19.80
CA ASP A 230 12.62 -7.22 -19.93
C ASP A 230 13.12 -6.37 -18.75
N TYR A 231 12.24 -5.53 -18.19
CA TYR A 231 12.49 -4.78 -16.98
C TYR A 231 12.69 -5.70 -15.76
N ARG A 232 11.85 -6.72 -15.58
CA ARG A 232 12.04 -7.74 -14.52
C ARG A 232 13.35 -8.50 -14.68
N VAL A 233 13.71 -8.89 -15.91
CA VAL A 233 15.00 -9.54 -16.19
C VAL A 233 16.17 -8.63 -15.83
N MET A 234 16.09 -7.34 -16.15
CA MET A 234 17.07 -6.34 -15.75
C MET A 234 17.17 -6.23 -14.22
N MET A 235 16.03 -6.22 -13.51
CA MET A 235 16.02 -6.15 -12.06
C MET A 235 16.78 -7.32 -11.43
N GLU A 236 16.60 -8.54 -11.90
CA GLU A 236 17.35 -9.69 -11.38
C GLU A 236 18.86 -9.52 -11.54
N ASP A 237 19.31 -9.09 -12.72
CA ASP A 237 20.73 -8.88 -12.99
C ASP A 237 21.31 -7.75 -12.13
N LEU A 238 20.61 -6.61 -12.01
CA LEU A 238 21.07 -5.50 -11.18
C LEU A 238 21.00 -5.80 -9.68
N TYR A 239 20.01 -6.55 -9.19
CA TYR A 239 19.96 -6.96 -7.78
C TYR A 239 21.16 -7.84 -7.41
N ASN A 240 21.53 -8.80 -8.27
CA ASN A 240 22.73 -9.60 -8.09
C ASN A 240 24.00 -8.72 -8.07
N ARG A 241 24.10 -7.77 -9.00
CA ARG A 241 25.26 -6.86 -9.09
C ARG A 241 25.35 -5.89 -7.92
N ALA A 242 24.21 -5.46 -7.38
CA ALA A 242 24.10 -4.63 -6.19
C ALA A 242 24.30 -5.38 -4.87
N GLY A 243 24.48 -6.71 -4.91
CA GLY A 243 24.65 -7.53 -3.70
C GLY A 243 23.38 -7.62 -2.84
N LEU A 244 22.20 -7.62 -3.49
CA LEU A 244 20.89 -7.65 -2.83
C LEU A 244 20.22 -9.03 -2.91
N MET A 245 20.67 -9.92 -3.79
CA MET A 245 20.20 -11.31 -3.88
C MET A 245 21.02 -12.24 -3.01
#